data_AF-A0A1I0YCK3-F1
#
_entry.id   AF-A0A1I0YCK3-F1
#
_cell.length_a   1.000
_cell.length_b   1.000
_cell.length_c   1.000
_cell.angle_alpha   90.00
_cell.angle_beta   90.00
_cell.angle_gamma   90.00
#
_symmetry.space_group_name_H-M   'P 1'
#
loop_
_entity.id
_entity.type
_entity.pdbx_description
1 polymer ?
#
loop_
_entity_poly.entity_id
_entity_poly.type
_entity_poly.pdbx_seq_one_letter_code
_entity_poly.pdbx_strand_id
1 'polypeptide(L)'
;MTSPGCPFCQIAAARVPDARVVYEDQHTIAFFPDRPATRGHTLVVPKRHAPSVWDLTPEEGGQLARTVLLVADAVREAVHPDGMNIVQSNGAVATQTVEHVHVHVVPRTRRDRVTLRWPRRAAESGVALDETRRAVAARVGLQSGSAAPQTHSRGPDTISPEDRRQHLEFIQSTITRMSTASANVKTWLLPIVTAAYGYAAIQRSWGVAALGAAAVMIFAVLDANYLKQEQAFRRLYDCVAAGDPIPQFAMNPTLAAPTGARRDYWPGWDQFRSWSIALVHGPMLSIGLALVVWGLVTSSR
;
A
#
# COMPACT_ATOMS: atom_id res chain seq x y z
N MET A 1 3.39 36.44 -9.76
CA MET A 1 3.52 37.89 -9.48
C MET A 1 4.33 38.07 -8.20
N THR A 2 5.12 39.13 -8.10
CA THR A 2 5.87 39.53 -6.89
C THR A 2 5.10 40.64 -6.16
N SER A 3 5.26 40.76 -4.84
CA SER A 3 4.64 41.84 -4.04
C SER A 3 5.71 42.86 -3.61
N PRO A 4 5.57 44.17 -3.91
CA PRO A 4 6.61 45.18 -3.66
C PRO A 4 7.05 45.30 -2.19
N GLY A 5 6.13 45.06 -1.25
CA GLY A 5 6.40 45.13 0.20
C GLY A 5 6.84 43.79 0.83
N CYS A 6 6.90 42.71 0.05
CA CYS A 6 7.26 41.40 0.60
C CYS A 6 8.79 41.23 0.67
N PRO A 7 9.38 41.00 1.87
CA PRO A 7 10.83 40.81 2.00
C PRO A 7 11.33 39.57 1.23
N PHE A 8 10.52 38.51 1.16
CA PHE A 8 10.92 37.30 0.44
C PHE A 8 10.88 37.48 -1.09
N CYS A 9 9.97 38.31 -1.61
CA CYS A 9 10.01 38.70 -3.02
C CYS A 9 11.27 39.52 -3.35
N GLN A 10 11.74 40.35 -2.41
CA GLN A 10 12.97 41.10 -2.58
C GLN A 10 14.20 40.17 -2.60
N ILE A 11 14.24 39.16 -1.73
CA ILE A 11 15.28 38.12 -1.73
C ILE A 11 15.25 37.31 -3.04
N ALA A 12 14.07 36.81 -3.45
CA ALA A 12 13.91 36.07 -4.71
C ALA A 12 14.23 36.91 -5.96
N ALA A 13 14.18 38.23 -5.87
CA ALA A 13 14.58 39.16 -6.93
C ALA A 13 16.05 39.63 -6.81
N ALA A 14 16.85 38.99 -5.95
CA ALA A 14 18.24 39.35 -5.67
C ALA A 14 18.45 40.83 -5.26
N ARG A 15 17.45 41.45 -4.61
CA ARG A 15 17.50 42.84 -4.13
C ARG A 15 18.00 42.99 -2.71
N VAL A 16 18.31 41.89 -2.04
CA VAL A 16 18.87 41.84 -0.68
C VAL A 16 20.22 41.12 -0.75
N PRO A 17 21.34 41.85 -1.01
CA PRO A 17 22.64 41.23 -1.26
C PRO A 17 23.19 40.41 -0.08
N ASP A 18 22.84 40.80 1.15
CA ASP A 18 23.29 40.14 2.38
C ASP A 18 22.46 38.89 2.75
N ALA A 19 21.48 38.52 1.92
CA ALA A 19 20.69 37.32 2.12
C ALA A 19 21.57 36.07 1.99
N ARG A 20 21.57 35.22 3.02
CA ARG A 20 22.36 33.99 3.08
C ARG A 20 21.64 32.86 2.32
N VAL A 21 21.60 32.96 1.00
CA VAL A 21 21.01 31.98 0.09
C VAL A 21 21.86 30.71 0.06
N VAL A 22 21.22 29.55 0.19
CA VAL A 22 21.88 28.22 0.19
C VAL A 22 21.47 27.36 -1.01
N TYR A 23 20.33 27.66 -1.63
CA TYR A 23 19.85 26.98 -2.82
C TYR A 23 18.90 27.89 -3.60
N GLU A 24 18.92 27.80 -4.93
CA GLU A 24 17.99 28.51 -5.80
C GLU A 24 17.79 27.71 -7.09
N ASP A 25 16.53 27.59 -7.53
CA ASP A 25 16.17 27.06 -8.85
C ASP A 25 15.17 27.99 -9.55
N GLN A 26 14.55 27.51 -10.63
CA GLN A 26 13.58 28.32 -11.39
C GLN A 26 12.35 28.73 -10.57
N HIS A 27 11.94 27.94 -9.57
CA HIS A 27 10.64 28.07 -8.90
C HIS A 27 10.73 28.40 -7.42
N THR A 28 11.86 28.10 -6.79
CA THR A 28 12.05 28.15 -5.34
C THR A 28 13.42 28.72 -4.99
N ILE A 29 13.52 29.24 -3.78
CA ILE A 29 14.76 29.74 -3.18
C ILE A 29 14.80 29.31 -1.72
N ALA A 30 15.98 28.97 -1.22
CA ALA A 30 16.21 28.62 0.17
C ALA A 30 17.33 29.47 0.76
N PHE A 31 17.11 30.00 1.96
CA PHE A 31 18.03 30.92 2.62
C PHE A 31 17.88 30.86 4.15
N PHE A 32 18.90 31.30 4.87
CA PHE A 32 18.79 31.43 6.32
C PHE A 32 17.97 32.68 6.69
N PRO A 33 17.02 32.56 7.64
CA PRO A 33 16.34 33.74 8.18
C PRO A 33 17.33 34.59 8.99
N ASP A 34 17.03 35.89 9.12
CA ASP A 34 17.87 36.83 9.89
C ASP A 34 18.03 36.42 11.35
N ARG A 35 17.00 35.80 11.93
CA ARG A 35 16.98 35.28 13.31
C ARG A 35 16.68 33.78 13.29
N PRO A 36 17.70 32.92 13.08
CA PRO A 36 17.51 31.48 13.05
C PRO A 36 17.14 30.94 14.44
N ALA A 37 16.19 29.99 14.49
CA ALA A 37 15.76 29.36 15.73
C ALA A 37 16.80 28.37 16.26
N THR A 38 17.52 27.72 15.35
CA THR A 38 18.63 26.80 15.60
C THR A 38 19.69 26.93 14.50
N ARG A 39 20.90 26.41 14.75
CA ARG A 39 21.97 26.36 13.75
C ARG A 39 21.52 25.50 12.56
N GLY A 40 21.52 26.08 11.35
CA GLY A 40 21.05 25.42 10.12
C GLY A 40 19.56 25.62 9.83
N HIS A 41 18.85 26.43 10.61
CA HIS A 41 17.48 26.83 10.30
C HIS A 41 17.44 27.50 8.92
N THR A 42 16.73 26.89 7.99
CA THR A 42 16.60 27.35 6.60
C THR A 42 15.14 27.56 6.26
N LEU A 43 14.82 28.66 5.56
CA LEU A 43 13.52 28.88 4.95
C LEU A 43 13.56 28.41 3.50
N VAL A 44 12.53 27.69 3.06
CA VAL A 44 12.31 27.35 1.65
C VAL A 44 11.05 28.06 1.18
N VAL A 45 11.17 28.82 0.09
CA VAL A 45 10.15 29.79 -0.34
C VAL A 45 9.93 29.67 -1.85
N PRO A 46 8.68 29.66 -2.36
CA PRO A 46 8.43 29.77 -3.79
C PRO A 46 8.76 31.19 -4.27
N LYS A 47 9.35 31.33 -5.46
CA LYS A 47 9.68 32.63 -6.05
C LYS A 47 8.44 33.45 -6.38
N ARG A 48 7.33 32.79 -6.75
CA ARG A 48 6.04 33.46 -6.89
C ARG A 48 5.51 33.84 -5.50
N HIS A 49 5.01 35.06 -5.37
CA HIS A 49 4.29 35.47 -4.17
C HIS A 49 2.98 34.69 -4.05
N ALA A 50 2.82 33.99 -2.93
CA ALA A 50 1.60 33.30 -2.51
C ALA A 50 1.46 33.53 -1.01
N PRO A 51 0.44 34.27 -0.53
CA PRO A 51 0.31 34.62 0.89
C PRO A 51 0.22 33.42 1.82
N SER A 52 -0.47 32.36 1.40
CA SER A 52 -0.73 31.17 2.19
C SER A 52 -0.74 29.91 1.31
N VAL A 53 -0.81 28.74 1.96
CA VAL A 53 -0.91 27.44 1.29
C VAL A 53 -2.14 27.36 0.39
N TRP A 54 -3.21 28.09 0.71
CA TRP A 54 -4.43 28.14 -0.10
C TRP A 54 -4.24 28.90 -1.42
N ASP A 55 -3.16 29.67 -1.55
CA ASP A 55 -2.83 30.45 -2.74
C ASP A 55 -1.84 29.74 -3.67
N LEU A 56 -1.37 28.54 -3.31
CA LEU A 56 -0.47 27.73 -4.14
C LEU A 56 -1.26 26.90 -5.16
N THR A 57 -0.68 26.71 -6.35
CA THR A 57 -1.15 25.63 -7.24
C THR A 57 -0.60 24.27 -6.79
N PRO A 58 -1.21 23.15 -7.19
CA PRO A 58 -0.68 21.81 -6.91
C PRO A 58 0.76 21.61 -7.41
N GLU A 59 1.09 22.15 -8.58
CA GLU A 59 2.42 22.07 -9.19
C GLU A 59 3.46 22.81 -8.35
N GLU A 60 3.12 24.01 -7.88
CA GLU A 60 3.99 24.81 -7.01
C GLU A 60 4.18 24.17 -5.64
N GLY A 61 3.11 23.59 -5.08
CA GLY A 61 3.19 22.79 -3.85
C GLY A 61 4.15 21.60 -4.03
N GLY A 62 4.07 20.91 -5.17
CA GLY A 62 4.98 19.82 -5.51
C GLY A 62 6.44 20.27 -5.69
N GLN A 63 6.67 21.41 -6.34
CA GLN A 63 8.00 22.01 -6.48
C GLN A 63 8.59 22.39 -5.13
N LEU A 64 7.81 23.10 -4.30
CA LEU A 64 8.20 23.50 -2.95
C LEU A 64 8.56 22.29 -2.09
N ALA A 65 7.75 21.23 -2.12
CA ALA A 65 8.02 20.00 -1.37
C ALA A 65 9.32 19.32 -1.80
N ARG A 66 9.63 19.25 -3.11
CA ARG A 66 10.90 18.70 -3.61
C ARG A 66 12.10 19.48 -3.09
N THR A 67 12.02 20.81 -3.11
CA THR A 67 13.09 21.67 -2.59
C THR A 67 13.24 21.52 -1.07
N VAL A 68 12.14 21.38 -0.33
CA VAL A 68 12.19 21.11 1.12
C VAL A 68 12.93 19.80 1.40
N LEU A 69 12.67 18.73 0.65
CA LEU A 69 13.37 17.46 0.82
C LEU A 69 14.87 17.59 0.54
N LEU A 70 15.24 18.27 -0.55
CA LEU A 70 16.64 18.53 -0.89
C LEU A 70 17.36 19.31 0.21
N VAL A 71 16.75 20.40 0.69
CA VAL A 71 17.33 21.26 1.72
C VAL A 71 17.39 20.55 3.08
N ALA A 72 16.38 19.76 3.42
CA ALA A 72 16.38 18.98 4.66
C ALA A 72 17.52 17.96 4.69
N ASP A 73 17.77 17.27 3.58
CA ASP A 73 18.89 16.34 3.46
C ASP A 73 20.24 17.07 3.59
N ALA A 74 20.42 18.19 2.86
CA ALA A 74 21.62 19.01 2.95
C ALA A 74 21.87 19.56 4.37
N VAL A 75 20.83 20.02 5.06
CA VAL A 75 20.92 20.48 6.45
C VAL A 75 21.30 19.32 7.37
N ARG A 76 20.71 18.13 7.19
CA ARG A 76 21.05 16.95 7.99
C ARG A 76 22.54 16.62 7.89
N GLU A 77 23.08 16.60 6.68
CA GLU A 77 24.50 16.31 6.46
C GLU A 77 25.42 17.43 6.97
N ALA A 78 25.00 18.69 6.87
CA ALA A 78 25.84 19.83 7.26
C ALA A 78 25.93 20.05 8.78
N VAL A 79 24.88 19.74 9.55
CA VAL A 79 24.83 20.05 11.00
C VAL A 79 24.53 18.84 11.90
N HIS A 80 24.33 17.65 11.33
CA HIS A 80 24.10 16.38 12.04
C HIS A 80 23.14 16.50 13.25
N PRO A 81 21.89 16.92 13.04
CA PRO A 81 20.97 17.15 14.13
C PRO A 81 20.43 15.83 14.72
N ASP A 82 19.97 15.84 15.98
CA ASP A 82 19.27 14.71 16.59
C ASP A 82 17.88 14.46 15.97
N GLY A 83 17.32 15.47 15.30
CA GLY A 83 16.03 15.42 14.63
C GLY A 83 15.76 16.69 13.83
N MET A 84 14.57 16.84 13.27
CA MET A 84 14.21 18.02 12.48
C MET A 84 12.71 18.30 12.56
N ASN A 85 12.34 19.59 12.55
CA ASN A 85 10.97 20.00 12.28
C ASN A 85 10.87 20.65 10.91
N ILE A 86 9.84 20.26 10.18
CA ILE A 86 9.38 20.93 8.97
C ILE A 86 8.09 21.65 9.33
N VAL A 87 8.09 22.97 9.32
CA VAL A 87 6.95 23.79 9.78
C VAL A 87 6.54 24.76 8.70
N GLN A 88 5.26 24.82 8.40
CA GLN A 88 4.66 25.81 7.52
C GLN A 88 3.40 26.32 8.19
N SER A 89 3.27 27.64 8.25
CA SER A 89 2.22 28.34 8.98
C SER A 89 1.38 29.19 8.04
N ASN A 90 0.06 29.21 8.26
CA ASN A 90 -0.88 30.02 7.48
C ASN A 90 -1.75 30.87 8.42
N GLY A 91 -1.62 32.19 8.34
CA GLY A 91 -2.28 33.16 9.19
C GLY A 91 -1.55 33.45 10.50
N ALA A 92 -1.80 34.64 11.06
CA ALA A 92 -1.13 35.14 12.25
C ALA A 92 -1.32 34.24 13.49
N VAL A 93 -2.52 33.64 13.66
CA VAL A 93 -2.82 32.71 14.77
C VAL A 93 -1.98 31.44 14.67
N ALA A 94 -1.64 31.00 13.45
CA ALA A 94 -0.72 29.89 13.22
C ALA A 94 0.76 30.31 13.27
N THR A 95 1.06 31.53 13.74
CA THR A 95 2.41 32.13 13.86
C THR A 95 3.08 32.53 12.54
N GLN A 96 2.33 32.71 11.45
CA GLN A 96 2.87 33.26 10.21
C GLN A 96 3.13 34.77 10.37
N THR A 97 4.38 35.21 10.21
CA THR A 97 4.77 36.63 10.32
C THR A 97 4.97 37.33 8.99
N VAL A 98 5.29 36.57 7.94
CA VAL A 98 5.39 37.07 6.56
C VAL A 98 4.34 36.35 5.73
N GLU A 99 3.43 37.11 5.13
CA GLU A 99 2.37 36.62 4.24
C GLU A 99 2.94 36.29 2.86
N HIS A 100 3.86 35.34 2.85
CA HIS A 100 4.39 34.66 1.68
C HIS A 100 4.77 33.26 2.16
N VAL A 101 4.20 32.21 1.58
CA VAL A 101 4.44 30.83 1.99
C VAL A 101 5.93 30.57 2.16
N HIS A 102 6.30 30.04 3.32
CA HIS A 102 7.66 29.63 3.62
C HIS A 102 7.61 28.40 4.49
N VAL A 103 8.47 27.43 4.17
CA VAL A 103 8.65 26.22 4.95
C VAL A 103 9.93 26.36 5.76
N HIS A 104 9.79 26.28 7.08
CA HIS A 104 10.92 26.21 8.00
C HIS A 104 11.48 24.80 8.03
N VAL A 105 12.75 24.66 7.70
CA VAL A 105 13.56 23.46 7.91
C VAL A 105 14.40 23.72 9.17
N VAL A 106 13.96 23.19 10.31
CA VAL A 106 14.52 23.49 11.63
C VAL A 106 15.23 22.24 12.18
N PRO A 107 16.56 22.12 12.04
CA PRO A 107 17.32 21.06 12.68
C PRO A 107 17.20 21.17 14.21
N ARG A 108 17.02 20.04 14.89
CA ARG A 108 16.77 19.93 16.32
C ARG A 108 17.90 19.21 17.04
N THR A 109 18.16 19.62 18.27
CA THR A 109 19.08 18.92 19.18
C THR A 109 18.38 18.72 20.53
N ARG A 110 18.79 17.71 21.30
CA ARG A 110 18.20 17.43 22.62
C ARG A 110 18.22 18.62 23.59
N ARG A 111 19.07 19.63 23.36
CA ARG A 111 19.27 20.81 24.23
C ARG A 111 18.91 22.14 23.57
N ASP A 112 18.24 22.13 22.42
CA ASP A 112 17.78 23.38 21.82
C ASP A 112 16.62 24.01 22.61
N ARG A 113 16.30 25.27 22.28
CA ARG A 113 15.28 26.07 22.98
C ARG A 113 13.93 26.08 22.27
N VAL A 114 13.77 25.31 21.18
CA VAL A 114 12.55 25.35 20.38
C VAL A 114 11.49 24.47 21.05
N THR A 115 10.34 25.05 21.39
CA THR A 115 9.23 24.31 21.99
C THR A 115 8.05 24.21 21.04
N LEU A 116 7.64 22.99 20.70
CA LEU A 116 6.38 22.71 20.01
C LEU A 116 5.40 22.12 21.03
N ARG A 117 4.36 22.87 21.37
CA ARG A 117 3.36 22.44 22.35
C ARG A 117 2.20 21.77 21.63
N TRP A 118 2.07 20.46 21.80
CA TRP A 118 0.88 19.72 21.38
C TRP A 118 0.00 19.43 22.59
N PRO A 119 -1.30 19.75 22.55
CA PRO A 119 -2.20 19.46 23.66
C PRO A 119 -2.35 17.93 23.85
N ARG A 120 -2.34 17.46 25.10
CA ARG A 120 -2.45 16.02 25.44
C ARG A 120 -3.87 15.48 25.39
N ARG A 121 -4.87 16.36 25.53
CA ARG A 121 -6.29 15.98 25.51
C ARG A 121 -6.88 16.33 24.14
N ALA A 122 -7.80 15.49 23.68
CA ALA A 122 -8.59 15.79 22.50
C ALA A 122 -9.36 17.10 22.72
N ALA A 123 -9.39 17.95 21.69
CA ALA A 123 -10.17 19.18 21.71
C ALA A 123 -11.69 18.91 21.61
N GLU A 124 -12.07 17.76 21.06
CA GLU A 124 -13.45 17.41 20.71
C GLU A 124 -13.82 15.99 21.17
N SER A 125 -15.13 15.74 21.28
CA SER A 125 -15.69 14.41 21.56
C SER A 125 -15.63 13.50 20.32
N GLY A 126 -15.78 12.19 20.51
CA GLY A 126 -15.79 11.23 19.39
C GLY A 126 -16.87 11.53 18.33
N VAL A 127 -18.07 11.95 18.76
CA VAL A 127 -19.17 12.30 17.84
C VAL A 127 -18.82 13.52 17.00
N ALA A 128 -18.29 14.58 17.62
CA ALA A 128 -17.87 15.79 16.92
C ALA A 128 -16.74 15.49 15.92
N LEU A 129 -15.78 14.63 16.28
CA LEU A 129 -14.73 14.19 15.36
C LEU A 129 -15.29 13.47 14.13
N ASP A 130 -16.28 12.59 14.30
CA ASP A 130 -16.91 11.87 13.18
C ASP A 130 -17.72 12.79 12.25
N GLU A 131 -18.37 13.81 12.81
CA GLU A 131 -19.04 14.87 12.05
C GLU A 131 -18.03 15.68 11.23
N THR A 132 -16.98 16.17 11.88
CA THR A 132 -15.89 16.92 11.24
C THR A 132 -15.22 16.09 10.15
N ARG A 133 -14.95 14.79 10.41
CA ARG A 133 -14.38 13.87 9.42
C ARG A 133 -15.26 13.77 8.17
N ARG A 134 -16.57 13.61 8.34
CA ARG A 134 -17.52 13.54 7.19
C ARG A 134 -17.53 14.84 6.40
N ALA A 135 -17.56 15.99 7.08
CA ALA A 135 -17.55 17.30 6.43
C ALA A 135 -16.26 17.53 5.63
N VAL A 136 -15.09 17.22 6.20
CA VAL A 136 -13.80 17.33 5.51
C VAL A 136 -13.73 16.37 4.33
N ALA A 137 -14.10 15.10 4.50
CA ALA A 137 -14.07 14.12 3.42
C ALA A 137 -14.97 14.51 2.23
N ALA A 138 -16.15 15.07 2.51
CA ALA A 138 -17.03 15.58 1.46
C ALA A 138 -16.39 16.73 0.67
N ARG A 139 -15.71 17.66 1.35
CA ARG A 139 -15.00 18.79 0.70
C ARG A 139 -13.80 18.34 -0.10
N VAL A 140 -13.02 17.38 0.41
CA VAL A 140 -11.92 16.76 -0.34
C VAL A 140 -12.47 16.08 -1.59
N GLY A 141 -13.56 15.31 -1.49
CA GLY A 141 -14.20 14.69 -2.66
C GLY A 141 -14.63 15.69 -3.74
N LEU A 142 -15.18 16.85 -3.35
CA LEU A 142 -15.52 17.93 -4.28
C LEU A 142 -14.28 18.58 -4.94
N GLN A 143 -13.21 18.77 -4.17
CA GLN A 143 -11.96 19.36 -4.68
C GLN A 143 -11.17 18.40 -5.58
N SER A 144 -11.12 17.11 -5.22
CA SER A 144 -10.54 16.05 -6.05
C SER A 144 -11.38 15.76 -7.30
N GLY A 145 -12.68 16.12 -7.29
CA GLY A 145 -13.53 16.15 -8.49
C GLY A 145 -13.30 17.37 -9.40
N SER A 146 -12.60 18.41 -8.92
CA SER A 146 -12.27 19.64 -9.68
C SER A 146 -10.80 19.72 -10.10
N ALA A 147 -9.91 19.04 -9.40
CA ALA A 147 -8.53 18.81 -9.79
C ALA A 147 -8.34 17.30 -9.84
N ALA A 148 -8.63 16.73 -11.01
CA ALA A 148 -8.14 15.41 -11.33
C ALA A 148 -6.62 15.41 -11.07
N PRO A 149 -6.07 14.35 -10.46
CA PRO A 149 -4.67 14.01 -10.70
C PRO A 149 -4.43 14.11 -12.21
N GLN A 150 -3.28 14.63 -12.64
CA GLN A 150 -2.83 14.48 -14.02
C GLN A 150 -2.51 13.01 -14.30
N THR A 151 -3.49 12.12 -14.16
CA THR A 151 -3.68 10.98 -15.03
C THR A 151 -4.35 11.55 -16.27
N HIS A 152 -3.69 11.44 -17.41
CA HIS A 152 -4.20 11.82 -18.73
C HIS A 152 -5.74 11.85 -18.80
N SER A 153 -6.28 13.04 -19.06
CA SER A 153 -7.70 13.27 -19.32
C SER A 153 -8.26 12.26 -20.33
N ARG A 154 -9.24 11.46 -19.91
CA ARG A 154 -10.23 10.87 -20.83
C ARG A 154 -11.62 11.08 -20.24
N GLY A 155 -12.55 11.44 -21.14
CA GLY A 155 -13.95 11.73 -20.84
C GLY A 155 -14.75 10.50 -20.41
N PRO A 156 -16.09 10.53 -20.60
CA PRO A 156 -17.08 9.79 -19.81
C PRO A 156 -16.70 8.32 -19.68
N ASP A 157 -16.56 7.83 -18.44
CA ASP A 157 -16.49 6.42 -18.02
C ASP A 157 -16.04 5.41 -19.08
N THR A 158 -14.92 5.68 -19.75
CA THR A 158 -14.27 4.76 -20.67
C THR A 158 -12.97 4.35 -20.03
N ILE A 159 -13.01 3.23 -19.29
CA ILE A 159 -11.81 2.57 -18.78
C ILE A 159 -10.79 2.54 -19.92
N SER A 160 -9.63 3.19 -19.74
CA SER A 160 -8.60 3.20 -20.77
C SER A 160 -8.29 1.73 -21.12
N PRO A 161 -8.22 1.36 -22.42
CA PRO A 161 -7.87 -0.01 -22.78
C PRO A 161 -6.55 -0.47 -22.15
N GLU A 162 -5.63 0.47 -21.91
CA GLU A 162 -4.37 0.22 -21.22
C GLU A 162 -4.57 -0.08 -19.73
N ASP A 163 -5.37 0.72 -19.03
CA ASP A 163 -5.66 0.49 -17.61
C ASP A 163 -6.39 -0.84 -17.39
N ARG A 164 -7.28 -1.21 -18.33
CA ARG A 164 -7.92 -2.53 -18.33
C ARG A 164 -6.91 -3.65 -18.54
N ARG A 165 -5.97 -3.49 -19.48
CA ARG A 165 -4.89 -4.46 -19.69
C ARG A 165 -4.03 -4.61 -18.44
N GLN A 166 -3.64 -3.51 -17.81
CA GLN A 166 -2.84 -3.54 -16.59
C GLN A 166 -3.58 -4.19 -15.42
N HIS A 167 -4.88 -3.93 -15.26
CA HIS A 167 -5.70 -4.61 -14.24
C HIS A 167 -5.79 -6.12 -14.50
N LEU A 168 -5.99 -6.53 -15.76
CA LEU A 168 -5.97 -7.94 -16.17
C LEU A 168 -4.60 -8.58 -15.89
N GLU A 169 -3.49 -7.89 -16.14
CA GLU A 169 -2.14 -8.37 -15.83
C GLU A 169 -1.94 -8.60 -14.33
N PHE A 170 -2.44 -7.70 -13.46
CA PHE A 170 -2.39 -7.90 -12.01
C PHE A 170 -3.19 -9.13 -11.56
N ILE A 171 -4.41 -9.30 -12.09
CA ILE A 171 -5.23 -10.48 -11.78
C ILE A 171 -4.53 -11.75 -12.27
N GLN A 172 -4.02 -11.74 -13.50
CA GLN A 172 -3.31 -12.88 -14.11
C GLN A 172 -2.08 -13.28 -13.28
N SER A 173 -1.31 -12.31 -12.78
CA SER A 173 -0.16 -12.60 -11.91
C SER A 173 -0.55 -13.37 -10.65
N THR A 174 -1.74 -13.08 -10.10
CA THR A 174 -2.25 -13.76 -8.91
C THR A 174 -2.75 -15.16 -9.25
N ILE A 175 -3.44 -15.33 -10.38
CA ILE A 175 -3.86 -16.65 -10.90
C ILE A 175 -2.64 -17.54 -11.09
N THR A 176 -1.57 -17.03 -11.74
CA THR A 176 -0.33 -17.78 -11.94
C THR A 176 0.29 -18.20 -10.60
N ARG A 177 0.37 -17.31 -9.61
CA ARG A 177 0.90 -17.64 -8.28
C ARG A 177 0.08 -18.73 -7.58
N MET A 178 -1.25 -18.71 -7.67
CA MET A 178 -2.11 -19.75 -7.08
C MET A 178 -1.94 -21.10 -7.79
N SER A 179 -1.86 -21.09 -9.12
CA SER A 179 -1.60 -22.29 -9.91
C SER A 179 -0.23 -22.91 -9.59
N THR A 180 0.83 -22.09 -9.48
CA THR A 180 2.16 -22.55 -9.06
C THR A 180 2.15 -23.11 -7.64
N ALA A 181 1.42 -22.48 -6.71
CA ALA A 181 1.28 -22.99 -5.34
C ALA A 181 0.60 -24.36 -5.33
N SER A 182 -0.48 -24.54 -6.09
CA SER A 182 -1.17 -25.83 -6.29
C SER A 182 -0.23 -26.91 -6.84
N ALA A 183 0.57 -26.58 -7.86
CA ALA A 183 1.56 -27.51 -8.40
C ALA A 183 2.61 -27.92 -7.35
N ASN A 184 3.11 -26.95 -6.57
CA ASN A 184 4.07 -27.22 -5.51
C ASN A 184 3.51 -28.14 -4.42
N VAL A 185 2.24 -27.99 -4.03
CA VAL A 185 1.59 -28.89 -3.06
C VAL A 185 1.65 -30.34 -3.55
N LYS A 186 1.33 -30.58 -4.83
CA LYS A 186 1.42 -31.91 -5.45
C LYS A 186 2.85 -32.43 -5.48
N THR A 187 3.82 -31.58 -5.84
CA THR A 187 5.25 -31.95 -5.89
C THR A 187 5.80 -32.33 -4.51
N TRP A 188 5.41 -31.61 -3.45
CA TRP A 188 5.84 -31.93 -2.08
C TRP A 188 5.14 -33.17 -1.50
N LEU A 189 3.89 -33.41 -1.88
CA LEU A 189 3.15 -34.59 -1.41
C LEU A 189 3.74 -35.90 -1.95
N LEU A 190 4.13 -35.92 -3.22
CA LEU A 190 4.62 -37.14 -3.89
C LEU A 190 5.74 -37.88 -3.14
N PRO A 191 6.87 -37.25 -2.74
CA PRO A 191 7.94 -37.92 -2.00
C PRO A 191 7.50 -38.37 -0.60
N ILE A 192 6.66 -37.58 0.09
CA ILE A 192 6.13 -37.92 1.42
C ILE A 192 5.33 -39.22 1.34
N VAL A 193 4.39 -39.27 0.39
CA VAL A 193 3.52 -40.44 0.17
C VAL A 193 4.33 -41.65 -0.28
N THR A 194 5.27 -41.45 -1.21
CA THR A 194 6.15 -42.53 -1.71
C THR A 194 6.96 -43.15 -0.59
N ALA A 195 7.57 -42.34 0.28
CA ALA A 195 8.34 -42.82 1.42
C ALA A 195 7.45 -43.50 2.47
N ALA A 196 6.34 -42.87 2.85
CA ALA A 196 5.43 -43.38 3.88
C ALA A 196 4.81 -44.72 3.44
N TYR A 197 4.25 -44.79 2.24
CA TYR A 197 3.60 -46.01 1.75
C TYR A 197 4.61 -47.11 1.41
N GLY A 198 5.77 -46.76 0.85
CA GLY A 198 6.85 -47.71 0.62
C GLY A 198 7.33 -48.36 1.92
N TYR A 199 7.58 -47.55 2.95
CA TYR A 199 7.95 -48.06 4.28
C TYR A 199 6.84 -48.90 4.90
N ALA A 200 5.59 -48.42 4.85
CA ALA A 200 4.44 -49.14 5.41
C ALA A 200 4.22 -50.50 4.74
N ALA A 201 4.44 -50.61 3.42
CA ALA A 201 4.32 -51.86 2.68
C ALA A 201 5.40 -52.88 3.10
N ILE A 202 6.64 -52.43 3.29
CA ILE A 202 7.77 -53.31 3.67
C ILE A 202 7.65 -53.75 5.13
N GLN A 203 7.42 -52.80 6.04
CA GLN A 203 7.43 -53.04 7.49
C GLN A 203 6.07 -53.46 8.03
N ARG A 204 5.04 -53.54 7.18
CA ARG A 204 3.64 -53.86 7.55
C ARG A 204 3.09 -52.97 8.67
N SER A 205 3.57 -51.74 8.77
CA SER A 205 3.14 -50.79 9.80
C SER A 205 1.92 -50.01 9.34
N TRP A 206 0.73 -50.41 9.82
CA TRP A 206 -0.53 -49.71 9.53
C TRP A 206 -0.50 -48.26 10.01
N GLY A 207 0.23 -47.95 11.08
CA GLY A 207 0.37 -46.60 11.62
C GLY A 207 1.07 -45.65 10.65
N VAL A 208 2.11 -46.12 9.95
CA VAL A 208 2.81 -45.31 8.93
C VAL A 208 1.95 -45.12 7.68
N ALA A 209 1.17 -46.13 7.28
CA ALA A 209 0.19 -45.98 6.21
C ALA A 209 -0.90 -44.94 6.56
N ALA A 210 -1.40 -44.97 7.81
CA ALA A 210 -2.38 -44.00 8.30
C ALA A 210 -1.81 -42.58 8.33
N LEU A 211 -0.54 -42.41 8.73
CA LEU A 211 0.15 -41.12 8.69
C LEU A 211 0.27 -40.58 7.26
N GLY A 212 0.63 -41.44 6.30
CA GLY A 212 0.66 -41.06 4.88
C GLY A 212 -0.72 -40.66 4.34
N ALA A 213 -1.77 -41.40 4.69
CA ALA A 213 -3.15 -41.07 4.31
C ALA A 213 -3.62 -39.74 4.91
N ALA A 214 -3.25 -39.45 6.16
CA ALA A 214 -3.51 -38.16 6.81
C ALA A 214 -2.78 -37.02 6.09
N ALA A 215 -1.53 -37.22 5.68
CA ALA A 215 -0.79 -36.24 4.86
C ALA A 215 -1.50 -35.96 3.52
N VAL A 216 -1.98 -37.01 2.82
CA VAL A 216 -2.77 -36.85 1.58
C VAL A 216 -4.01 -36.01 1.82
N MET A 217 -4.76 -36.25 2.92
CA MET A 217 -5.95 -35.47 3.26
C MET A 217 -5.64 -33.99 3.51
N ILE A 218 -4.58 -33.70 4.28
CA ILE A 218 -4.17 -32.32 4.58
C ILE A 218 -3.76 -31.58 3.30
N PHE A 219 -2.94 -32.22 2.47
CA PHE A 219 -2.48 -31.62 1.21
C PHE A 219 -3.64 -31.46 0.21
N ALA A 220 -4.61 -32.39 0.18
CA ALA A 220 -5.80 -32.26 -0.63
C ALA A 220 -6.65 -31.04 -0.24
N VAL A 221 -6.79 -30.77 1.07
CA VAL A 221 -7.50 -29.57 1.56
C VAL A 221 -6.77 -28.29 1.15
N LEU A 222 -5.44 -28.26 1.32
CA LEU A 222 -4.61 -27.11 0.94
C LEU A 222 -4.69 -26.84 -0.57
N ASP A 223 -4.57 -27.89 -1.39
CA ASP A 223 -4.64 -27.81 -2.85
C ASP A 223 -6.04 -27.37 -3.33
N ALA A 224 -7.10 -27.92 -2.73
CA ALA A 224 -8.47 -27.51 -3.02
C ALA A 224 -8.72 -26.04 -2.66
N ASN A 225 -8.07 -25.52 -1.60
CA ASN A 225 -8.15 -24.10 -1.26
C ASN A 225 -7.42 -23.23 -2.29
N TYR A 226 -6.24 -23.62 -2.77
CA TYR A 226 -5.56 -22.91 -3.86
C TYR A 226 -6.42 -22.89 -5.13
N LEU A 227 -7.05 -24.02 -5.48
CA LEU A 227 -7.97 -24.10 -6.60
C LEU A 227 -9.19 -23.19 -6.43
N LYS A 228 -9.78 -23.13 -5.22
CA LYS A 228 -10.90 -22.22 -4.91
C LYS A 228 -10.51 -20.75 -5.16
N GLN A 229 -9.33 -20.34 -4.68
CA GLN A 229 -8.84 -18.98 -4.87
C GLN A 229 -8.56 -18.69 -6.35
N GLU A 230 -7.92 -19.63 -7.06
CA GLU A 230 -7.67 -19.51 -8.49
C GLU A 230 -8.96 -19.32 -9.28
N GLN A 231 -9.97 -20.16 -9.03
CA GLN A 231 -11.29 -20.06 -9.68
C GLN A 231 -11.98 -18.72 -9.38
N ALA A 232 -11.83 -18.19 -8.16
CA ALA A 232 -12.40 -16.91 -7.78
C ALA A 232 -11.73 -15.73 -8.51
N PHE A 233 -10.40 -15.76 -8.65
CA PHE A 233 -9.68 -14.75 -9.43
C PHE A 233 -9.90 -14.90 -10.94
N ARG A 234 -10.11 -16.11 -11.47
CA ARG A 234 -10.53 -16.33 -12.86
C ARG A 234 -11.89 -15.70 -13.15
N ARG A 235 -12.87 -15.87 -12.27
CA ARG A 235 -14.17 -15.17 -12.40
C ARG A 235 -14.00 -13.64 -12.39
N LEU A 236 -13.14 -13.12 -11.51
CA LEU A 236 -12.83 -11.69 -11.49
C LEU A 236 -12.18 -11.23 -12.81
N TYR A 237 -11.25 -12.03 -13.36
CA TYR A 237 -10.64 -11.78 -14.65
C TYR A 237 -11.69 -11.72 -15.77
N ASP A 238 -12.59 -12.70 -15.82
CA ASP A 238 -13.64 -12.78 -16.84
C ASP A 238 -14.59 -11.57 -16.77
N CYS A 239 -14.99 -11.14 -15.56
CA CYS A 239 -15.80 -9.94 -15.36
C CYS A 239 -15.09 -8.66 -15.85
N VAL A 240 -13.82 -8.47 -15.48
CA VAL A 240 -13.03 -7.30 -15.93
C VAL A 240 -12.81 -7.33 -17.44
N ALA A 241 -12.60 -8.51 -18.02
CA ALA A 241 -12.45 -8.68 -19.46
C ALA A 241 -13.77 -8.39 -20.22
N ALA A 242 -14.91 -8.79 -19.65
CA ALA A 242 -16.24 -8.52 -20.19
C ALA A 242 -16.65 -7.03 -20.08
N GLY A 243 -16.00 -6.27 -19.21
CA GLY A 243 -16.33 -4.87 -18.94
C GLY A 243 -17.44 -4.68 -17.90
N ASP A 244 -17.64 -5.66 -17.03
CA ASP A 244 -18.54 -5.55 -15.88
C ASP A 244 -18.11 -4.39 -14.96
N PRO A 245 -19.04 -3.80 -14.17
CA PRO A 245 -18.76 -2.64 -13.31
C PRO A 245 -17.93 -3.02 -12.07
N ILE A 246 -16.70 -3.46 -12.28
CA ILE A 246 -15.70 -3.75 -11.24
C ILE A 246 -14.85 -2.47 -11.05
N PRO A 247 -14.67 -1.99 -9.81
CA PRO A 247 -13.79 -0.86 -9.53
C PRO A 247 -12.37 -1.09 -10.07
N GLN A 248 -11.78 -0.04 -10.64
CA GLN A 248 -10.46 -0.09 -11.26
C GLN A 248 -9.40 -0.60 -10.28
N PHE A 249 -8.54 -1.51 -10.74
CA PHE A 249 -7.49 -2.14 -9.93
C PHE A 249 -7.96 -2.87 -8.66
N ALA A 250 -9.27 -3.15 -8.53
CA ALA A 250 -9.77 -3.95 -7.43
C ALA A 250 -9.22 -5.38 -7.51
N MET A 251 -8.47 -5.78 -6.49
CA MET A 251 -7.95 -7.14 -6.30
C MET A 251 -8.80 -7.93 -5.30
N ASN A 252 -10.13 -7.79 -5.41
CA ASN A 252 -11.07 -8.46 -4.52
C ASN A 252 -12.02 -9.37 -5.33
N PRO A 253 -11.82 -10.70 -5.31
CA PRO A 253 -12.63 -11.63 -6.09
C PRO A 253 -14.08 -11.75 -5.60
N THR A 254 -14.43 -11.22 -4.41
CA THR A 254 -15.83 -11.20 -3.96
C THR A 254 -16.71 -10.27 -4.77
N LEU A 255 -16.12 -9.32 -5.51
CA LEU A 255 -16.85 -8.40 -6.39
C LEU A 255 -17.41 -9.11 -7.63
N ALA A 256 -16.78 -10.22 -8.03
CA ALA A 256 -17.24 -11.09 -9.10
C ALA A 256 -18.03 -12.31 -8.55
N ALA A 257 -18.34 -12.33 -7.25
CA ALA A 257 -19.16 -13.38 -6.66
C ALA A 257 -20.66 -13.05 -6.82
N PRO A 258 -21.54 -14.05 -6.92
CA PRO A 258 -22.98 -13.84 -6.89
C PRO A 258 -23.41 -13.03 -5.66
N THR A 259 -24.37 -12.14 -5.82
CA THR A 259 -24.90 -11.29 -4.74
C THR A 259 -25.38 -12.15 -3.56
N GLY A 260 -24.91 -11.83 -2.36
CA GLY A 260 -25.25 -12.58 -1.13
C GLY A 260 -24.33 -13.76 -0.81
N ALA A 261 -23.27 -14.00 -1.60
CA ALA A 261 -22.27 -15.01 -1.26
C ALA A 261 -21.59 -14.69 0.09
N ARG A 262 -21.67 -15.64 1.04
CA ARG A 262 -20.95 -15.53 2.32
C ARG A 262 -19.45 -15.78 2.10
N ARG A 263 -18.63 -15.10 2.89
CA ARG A 263 -17.18 -15.31 2.92
C ARG A 263 -16.90 -16.68 3.55
N ASP A 264 -16.55 -17.64 2.71
CA ASP A 264 -16.27 -19.01 3.11
C ASP A 264 -14.77 -19.31 2.91
N TYR A 265 -14.11 -19.67 4.01
CA TYR A 265 -12.67 -19.92 4.07
C TYR A 265 -12.31 -21.37 3.74
N TRP A 266 -13.27 -22.29 3.68
CA TRP A 266 -13.02 -23.70 3.46
C TRP A 266 -13.36 -24.12 2.02
N PRO A 267 -12.63 -25.06 1.40
CA PRO A 267 -13.00 -25.58 0.08
C PRO A 267 -14.33 -26.34 0.14
N GLY A 268 -15.14 -26.16 -0.91
CA GLY A 268 -16.37 -26.91 -1.13
C GLY A 268 -16.11 -28.27 -1.78
N TRP A 269 -17.15 -29.10 -1.79
CA TRP A 269 -17.11 -30.45 -2.38
C TRP A 269 -16.86 -30.45 -3.88
N ASP A 270 -17.25 -29.38 -4.57
CA ASP A 270 -16.99 -29.14 -5.98
C ASP A 270 -15.49 -29.01 -6.29
N GLN A 271 -14.71 -28.34 -5.42
CA GLN A 271 -13.26 -28.28 -5.58
C GLN A 271 -12.59 -29.64 -5.39
N PHE A 272 -13.02 -30.43 -4.40
CA PHE A 272 -12.47 -31.78 -4.19
C PHE A 272 -12.79 -32.75 -5.33
N ARG A 273 -13.96 -32.62 -5.96
CA ARG A 273 -14.36 -33.43 -7.12
C ARG A 273 -13.76 -32.94 -8.43
N SER A 274 -13.09 -31.79 -8.43
CA SER A 274 -12.43 -31.29 -9.63
C SER A 274 -11.37 -32.28 -10.11
N TRP A 275 -11.21 -32.36 -11.43
CA TRP A 275 -10.27 -33.29 -12.05
C TRP A 275 -8.83 -33.12 -11.53
N SER A 276 -8.40 -31.88 -11.27
CA SER A 276 -7.05 -31.57 -10.77
C SER A 276 -6.78 -32.13 -9.37
N ILE A 277 -7.79 -32.16 -8.50
CA ILE A 277 -7.65 -32.63 -7.12
C ILE A 277 -7.93 -34.13 -7.05
N ALA A 278 -9.08 -34.57 -7.57
CA ALA A 278 -9.55 -35.94 -7.47
C ALA A 278 -8.61 -36.95 -8.15
N LEU A 279 -8.04 -36.60 -9.32
CA LEU A 279 -7.16 -37.51 -10.05
C LEU A 279 -5.82 -37.70 -9.35
N VAL A 280 -5.33 -36.68 -8.65
CA VAL A 280 -4.04 -36.73 -7.94
C VAL A 280 -4.19 -37.36 -6.55
N HIS A 281 -5.11 -36.83 -5.74
CA HIS A 281 -5.22 -37.21 -4.33
C HIS A 281 -6.09 -38.46 -4.14
N GLY A 282 -7.08 -38.71 -5.00
CA GLY A 282 -7.99 -39.85 -4.89
C GLY A 282 -7.28 -41.20 -4.92
N PRO A 283 -6.46 -41.50 -5.95
CA PRO A 283 -5.69 -42.74 -5.98
C PRO A 283 -4.71 -42.88 -4.81
N MET A 284 -4.02 -41.81 -4.43
CA MET A 284 -3.09 -41.82 -3.29
C MET A 284 -3.81 -42.13 -1.97
N LEU A 285 -5.01 -41.59 -1.77
CA LEU A 285 -5.80 -41.86 -0.57
C LEU A 285 -6.31 -43.31 -0.56
N SER A 286 -6.81 -43.80 -1.69
CA SER A 286 -7.28 -45.19 -1.83
C SER A 286 -6.18 -46.21 -1.55
N ILE A 287 -4.96 -45.97 -2.05
CA ILE A 287 -3.79 -46.82 -1.77
C ILE A 287 -3.46 -46.80 -0.27
N GLY A 288 -3.44 -45.62 0.35
CA GLY A 288 -3.18 -45.48 1.78
C GLY A 288 -4.19 -46.24 2.63
N LEU A 289 -5.48 -46.10 2.33
CA LEU A 289 -6.56 -46.82 3.01
C LEU A 289 -6.43 -48.35 2.83
N ALA A 290 -6.10 -48.81 1.62
CA ALA A 290 -5.88 -50.23 1.38
C ALA A 290 -4.70 -50.79 2.20
N LEU A 291 -3.60 -50.04 2.29
CA LEU A 291 -2.43 -50.40 3.11
C LEU A 291 -2.76 -50.42 4.61
N VAL A 292 -3.58 -49.49 5.10
CA VAL A 292 -4.06 -49.47 6.49
C VAL A 292 -4.87 -50.73 6.78
N VAL A 293 -5.87 -51.04 5.94
CA VAL A 293 -6.71 -52.24 6.11
C VAL A 293 -5.86 -53.51 6.04
N TRP A 294 -4.95 -53.60 5.08
CA TRP A 294 -4.03 -54.75 4.95
C TRP A 294 -3.14 -54.92 6.19
N GLY A 295 -2.58 -53.83 6.71
CA GLY A 295 -1.76 -53.84 7.93
C GLY A 295 -2.55 -54.23 9.18
N LEU A 296 -3.80 -53.77 9.33
CA LEU A 296 -4.67 -54.14 10.45
C LEU A 296 -5.04 -55.63 10.42
N VAL A 297 -5.35 -56.18 9.25
CA VAL A 297 -5.71 -57.60 9.08
C VAL A 297 -4.51 -58.52 9.31
N THR A 298 -3.30 -58.07 8.97
CA THR A 298 -2.08 -58.87 9.11
C THR A 298 -1.41 -58.74 10.48
N SER A 299 -1.65 -57.66 11.23
CA SER A 299 -1.15 -57.48 12.61
C SER A 299 -2.02 -58.15 13.68
N SER A 300 -3.21 -58.61 13.32
CA SER A 300 -4.15 -59.35 14.18
C SER A 300 -4.02 -60.87 14.08
N ARG A 301 -3.03 -61.38 13.32
CA ARG A 301 -2.63 -62.79 13.23
C ARG A 301 -1.22 -62.96 13.78
#